data_AF-A0A662GYX9-F1
#
_entry.id   AF-A0A662GYX9-F1
#
_cell.length_a   1.000
_cell.length_b   1.000
_cell.length_c   1.000
_cell.angle_alpha   90.00
_cell.angle_beta   90.00
_cell.angle_gamma   90.00
#
_symmetry.space_group_name_H-M   'P 1'
#
loop_
_entity.id
_entity.type
_entity.pdbx_description
1 polymer ?
#
loop_
_entity_poly.entity_id
_entity_poly.type
_entity_poly.pdbx_seq_one_letter_code
_entity_poly.pdbx_strand_id
1 'polypeptide(L)'
;MIKGLQRGFWQFLIPVRNSVRSGARVGGSGPSGPASEEEREITIRRVTIDALKPREIGIIDLSKVLCDIDGVEEVDISVTEVDVRTETVKIVLKGKIDFESVSKIMEEYGVVIRSVDEVSVRKE
;
A
#
# COMPACT_ATOMS: atom_id res chain seq x y z
N MET A 1 26.20 -3.07 26.86
CA MET A 1 25.87 -4.51 26.95
C MET A 1 24.51 -4.64 27.64
N ILE A 2 23.43 -4.70 26.86
CA ILE A 2 22.13 -5.25 27.28
C ILE A 2 21.59 -5.99 26.04
N LYS A 3 21.41 -7.30 26.20
CA LYS A 3 20.88 -8.26 25.22
C LYS A 3 19.41 -7.89 24.94
N GLY A 4 18.97 -7.80 23.69
CA GLY A 4 18.51 -8.94 22.91
C GLY A 4 17.01 -9.18 23.14
N LEU A 5 16.15 -8.88 22.16
CA LEU A 5 14.80 -9.43 22.13
C LEU A 5 14.22 -9.49 20.70
N GLN A 6 14.08 -10.75 20.27
CA GLN A 6 13.16 -11.34 19.29
C GLN A 6 13.14 -10.83 17.84
N ARG A 7 14.01 -11.46 17.05
CA ARG A 7 13.76 -11.81 15.65
C ARG A 7 12.70 -12.91 15.60
N GLY A 8 11.65 -12.71 14.80
CA GLY A 8 10.78 -13.79 14.36
C GLY A 8 9.30 -13.46 14.48
N PHE A 9 8.72 -12.80 13.46
CA PHE A 9 7.27 -12.87 13.25
C PHE A 9 6.81 -12.51 11.83
N TRP A 10 7.59 -12.81 10.78
CA TRP A 10 7.07 -12.76 9.40
C TRP A 10 7.54 -13.98 8.62
N GLN A 11 6.90 -15.11 8.92
CA GLN A 11 6.98 -16.35 8.13
C GLN A 11 5.58 -16.97 8.07
N PHE A 12 4.66 -16.33 7.35
CA PHE A 12 3.40 -16.92 6.86
C PHE A 12 3.07 -16.20 5.53
N LEU A 13 3.45 -16.74 4.37
CA LEU A 13 2.59 -17.58 3.52
C LEU A 13 1.18 -17.00 3.28
N ILE A 14 0.99 -16.30 2.16
CA ILE A 14 -0.12 -16.62 1.23
C ILE A 14 0.37 -16.48 -0.22
N PRO A 15 0.46 -17.58 -0.98
CA PRO A 15 0.52 -17.55 -2.44
C PRO A 15 -0.92 -17.57 -2.99
N VAL A 16 -1.35 -16.55 -3.72
CA VAL A 16 -2.58 -16.66 -4.54
C VAL A 16 -2.17 -16.87 -5.99
N ARG A 17 -1.86 -18.12 -6.31
CA ARG A 17 -1.97 -18.65 -7.67
C ARG A 17 -3.35 -19.30 -7.77
N ASN A 18 -4.22 -18.82 -8.65
CA ASN A 18 -5.24 -19.72 -9.17
C ASN A 18 -5.48 -19.55 -10.68
N SER A 19 -5.53 -20.72 -11.30
CA SER A 19 -5.48 -21.01 -12.72
C SER A 19 -6.87 -21.41 -13.21
N VAL A 20 -7.24 -20.91 -14.38
CA VAL A 20 -8.04 -21.53 -15.45
C VAL A 20 -9.09 -22.58 -15.04
N ARG A 21 -10.36 -22.27 -15.35
CA ARG A 21 -11.39 -23.30 -15.60
C ARG A 21 -12.00 -23.12 -16.99
N SER A 22 -11.67 -24.06 -17.88
CA SER A 22 -12.27 -24.25 -19.19
C SER A 22 -13.63 -24.94 -19.09
N GLY A 23 -14.62 -24.50 -19.88
CA GLY A 23 -15.89 -25.19 -20.13
C GLY A 23 -16.47 -24.73 -21.47
N ALA A 24 -16.83 -25.67 -22.34
CA ALA A 24 -17.05 -25.48 -23.78
C ALA A 24 -18.54 -25.37 -24.20
N ARG A 25 -18.78 -24.48 -25.19
CA ARG A 25 -19.86 -24.39 -26.23
C ARG A 25 -21.33 -24.27 -25.75
N VAL A 26 -22.22 -23.49 -26.37
CA VAL A 26 -22.67 -23.50 -27.79
C VAL A 26 -23.29 -22.15 -28.23
N GLY A 27 -22.90 -21.67 -29.41
CA GLY A 27 -23.75 -21.10 -30.48
C GLY A 27 -24.60 -19.84 -30.24
N GLY A 28 -24.19 -18.72 -30.85
CA GLY A 28 -25.06 -17.56 -31.13
C GLY A 28 -24.40 -16.60 -32.11
N SER A 29 -24.88 -16.56 -33.35
CA SER A 29 -24.44 -15.67 -34.44
C SER A 29 -25.07 -14.27 -34.32
N GLY A 30 -24.24 -13.23 -34.38
CA GLY A 30 -24.65 -11.82 -34.56
C GLY A 30 -23.43 -10.90 -34.73
N PRO A 31 -23.49 -9.84 -35.57
CA PRO A 31 -22.31 -9.28 -36.23
C PRO A 31 -21.66 -8.07 -35.53
N SER A 32 -20.35 -7.92 -35.76
CA SER A 32 -19.52 -6.70 -35.82
C SER A 32 -19.96 -5.43 -35.05
N GLY A 33 -19.18 -5.06 -34.04
CA GLY A 33 -19.08 -3.73 -33.41
C GLY A 33 -17.69 -3.55 -32.80
N PRO A 34 -17.13 -2.33 -32.73
CA PRO A 34 -15.72 -2.06 -33.03
C PRO A 34 -14.76 -2.30 -31.85
N ALA A 35 -13.49 -2.48 -32.23
CA ALA A 35 -12.26 -2.35 -31.45
C ALA A 35 -12.39 -2.37 -29.92
N SER A 36 -11.87 -3.46 -29.34
CA SER A 36 -11.54 -3.59 -27.93
C SER A 36 -11.00 -2.27 -27.36
N GLU A 37 -11.83 -1.59 -26.57
CA GLU A 37 -11.34 -0.59 -25.63
C GLU A 37 -10.41 -1.35 -24.69
N GLU A 38 -9.11 -1.26 -24.93
CA GLU A 38 -8.10 -1.68 -23.95
C GLU A 38 -8.51 -1.10 -22.60
N GLU A 39 -8.71 -1.96 -21.61
CA GLU A 39 -9.02 -1.56 -20.24
C GLU A 39 -7.84 -0.74 -19.72
N ARG A 40 -7.91 0.58 -19.88
CA ARG A 40 -6.89 1.49 -19.41
C ARG A 40 -6.92 1.51 -17.89
N GLU A 41 -5.93 0.88 -17.26
CA GLU A 41 -5.81 0.80 -15.81
C GLU A 41 -5.48 2.19 -15.25
N ILE A 42 -6.27 2.67 -14.28
CA ILE A 42 -5.97 3.89 -13.52
C ILE A 42 -5.30 3.46 -12.23
N THR A 43 -4.04 3.87 -12.05
CA THR A 43 -3.22 3.48 -10.90
C THR A 43 -2.83 4.69 -10.06
N ILE A 44 -2.82 4.54 -8.73
CA ILE A 44 -2.28 5.56 -7.82
C ILE A 44 -0.77 5.56 -7.93
N ARG A 45 -0.20 6.71 -8.31
CA ARG A 45 1.24 6.91 -8.47
C ARG A 45 1.92 7.53 -7.26
N ARG A 46 1.18 8.37 -6.54
CA ARG A 46 1.66 9.01 -5.32
C ARG A 46 0.50 9.31 -4.39
N VAL A 47 0.71 9.13 -3.09
CA VAL A 47 -0.22 9.55 -2.05
C VAL A 47 0.54 10.27 -0.93
N THR A 48 -0.02 11.36 -0.42
CA THR A 48 0.44 12.08 0.76
C THR A 48 -0.58 11.92 1.87
N ILE A 49 -0.14 11.48 3.05
CA ILE A 49 -1.00 11.12 4.17
C ILE A 49 -0.55 11.90 5.40
N ASP A 50 -1.50 12.49 6.13
CA ASP A 50 -1.30 12.96 7.50
C ASP A 50 -1.73 11.87 8.48
N ALA A 51 -0.84 11.51 9.41
CA ALA A 51 -1.06 10.41 10.33
C ALA A 51 -0.48 10.67 11.73
N LEU A 52 -1.03 9.97 12.72
CA LEU A 52 -0.51 9.94 14.09
C LEU A 52 0.23 8.63 14.32
N LYS A 53 1.50 8.74 14.71
CA LYS A 53 2.34 7.60 15.05
C LYS A 53 2.61 7.55 16.56
N PRO A 54 2.49 6.38 17.22
CA PRO A 54 3.01 6.19 18.58
C PRO A 54 4.52 6.47 18.65
N ARG A 55 5.00 7.08 19.73
CA ARG A 55 6.43 7.43 19.87
C ARG A 55 7.36 6.22 19.92
N GLU A 56 6.86 5.08 20.36
CA GLU A 56 7.60 3.82 20.44
C GLU A 56 8.01 3.26 19.07
N ILE A 57 7.39 3.72 17.98
CA ILE A 57 7.69 3.25 16.63
C ILE A 57 8.72 4.17 16.00
N GLY A 58 9.88 3.64 15.64
CA GLY A 58 10.90 4.43 14.96
C GLY A 58 10.44 4.87 13.56
N ILE A 59 10.65 6.14 13.20
CA ILE A 59 10.36 6.65 11.84
C ILE A 59 11.10 5.86 10.76
N ILE A 60 12.32 5.40 11.05
CA ILE A 60 13.15 4.60 10.15
C ILE A 60 12.57 3.20 9.96
N ASP A 61 11.98 2.61 11.00
CA ASP A 61 11.40 1.28 10.90
C ASP A 61 10.06 1.33 10.17
N LEU A 62 9.24 2.34 10.47
CA LEU A 62 8.01 2.59 9.74
C LEU A 62 8.27 2.84 8.25
N SER A 63 9.30 3.62 7.89
CA SER A 63 9.61 3.88 6.48
C SER A 63 10.04 2.62 5.73
N LYS A 64 10.84 1.75 6.35
CA LYS A 64 11.24 0.47 5.75
C LYS A 64 10.04 -0.45 5.54
N VAL A 65 9.18 -0.58 6.55
CA VAL A 65 7.99 -1.43 6.49
C VAL A 65 7.05 -0.98 5.38
N LEU A 66 6.80 0.34 5.27
CA LEU A 66 5.96 0.87 4.20
C LEU A 66 6.60 0.72 2.81
N CYS A 67 7.93 0.79 2.72
CA CYS A 67 8.67 0.61 1.47
C CYS A 67 8.72 -0.85 1.00
N ASP A 68 8.49 -1.81 1.90
CA ASP A 68 8.48 -3.25 1.58
C ASP A 68 7.13 -3.71 0.99
N ILE A 69 6.12 -2.84 0.97
CA ILE A 69 4.81 -3.13 0.38
C ILE A 69 4.95 -3.22 -1.14
N ASP A 70 4.37 -4.27 -1.74
CA ASP A 70 4.39 -4.48 -3.19
C ASP A 70 3.89 -3.24 -3.95
N GLY A 71 4.71 -2.78 -4.90
CA GLY A 71 4.42 -1.61 -5.72
C GLY A 71 4.84 -0.27 -5.11
N VAL A 72 5.25 -0.21 -3.83
CA VAL A 72 5.87 1.00 -3.27
C VAL A 72 7.33 1.06 -3.68
N GLU A 73 7.72 2.16 -4.34
CA GLU A 73 9.08 2.37 -4.83
C GLU A 73 9.87 3.32 -3.92
N GLU A 74 9.20 4.27 -3.28
CA GLU A 74 9.81 5.29 -2.43
C GLU A 74 8.87 5.72 -1.31
N VAL A 75 9.43 5.93 -0.11
CA VAL A 75 8.70 6.40 1.07
C VAL A 75 9.47 7.57 1.71
N ASP A 76 8.81 8.71 1.78
CA ASP A 76 9.27 9.87 2.54
C ASP A 76 8.40 10.02 3.80
N ILE A 77 9.01 10.14 4.97
CA ILE A 77 8.29 10.45 6.21
C ILE A 77 8.93 11.65 6.86
N SER A 78 8.12 12.63 7.24
CA SER A 78 8.54 13.82 7.99
C SER A 78 7.68 13.98 9.24
N VAL A 79 8.33 14.26 10.38
CA VAL A 79 7.62 14.61 11.61
C VAL A 79 7.23 16.08 11.53
N THR A 80 5.94 16.37 11.64
CA THR A 80 5.41 17.73 11.60
C THR A 80 5.17 18.29 13.00
N GLU A 81 4.81 17.43 13.95
CA GLU A 81 4.54 17.79 15.34
C GLU A 81 4.93 16.65 16.28
N VAL A 82 5.31 17.03 17.50
CA VAL A 82 5.81 16.09 18.53
C VAL A 82 5.06 16.36 19.84
N ASP A 83 4.27 15.38 20.28
CA ASP A 83 3.53 15.40 21.54
C ASP A 83 4.19 14.50 22.59
N VAL A 84 3.56 14.37 23.77
CA VAL A 84 4.05 13.53 24.87
C VAL A 84 4.11 12.04 24.49
N ARG A 85 3.11 11.53 23.75
CA ARG A 85 2.97 10.11 23.42
C ARG A 85 2.87 9.82 21.92
N THR A 86 2.61 10.84 21.12
CA THR A 86 2.37 10.75 19.69
C THR A 86 3.29 11.69 18.93
N GLU A 87 3.49 11.38 17.66
CA GLU A 87 4.09 12.27 16.68
C GLU A 87 3.13 12.38 15.51
N THR A 88 2.84 13.60 15.06
CA THR A 88 2.16 13.81 13.79
C THR A 88 3.20 13.69 12.69
N VAL A 89 2.92 12.83 11.71
CA VAL A 89 3.82 12.55 10.60
C VAL A 89 3.10 12.76 9.28
N LYS A 90 3.82 13.38 8.33
CA LYS A 90 3.42 13.41 6.92
C LYS A 90 4.19 12.32 6.18
N ILE A 91 3.46 11.41 5.56
CA ILE A 91 3.99 10.26 4.82
C ILE A 91 3.69 10.49 3.34
N VAL A 92 4.69 10.35 2.47
CA VAL A 92 4.54 10.36 1.02
C VAL A 92 4.99 9.02 0.48
N LEU A 93 4.11 8.35 -0.25
CA LEU A 93 4.37 7.06 -0.90
C LEU A 93 4.34 7.28 -2.41
N LYS A 94 5.31 6.72 -3.14
CA LYS A 94 5.38 6.77 -4.61
C LYS A 94 5.53 5.34 -5.17
N GLY A 95 4.89 5.06 -6.31
CA GLY A 95 4.95 3.74 -6.96
C GLY A 95 3.63 3.33 -7.62
N LYS A 96 3.33 2.03 -7.70
CA LYS A 96 1.99 1.49 -8.00
C LYS A 96 1.30 1.17 -6.67
N ILE A 97 0.74 2.20 -6.05
CA ILE A 97 0.28 2.14 -4.66
C ILE A 97 -1.07 1.42 -4.56
N ASP A 98 -1.09 0.33 -3.80
CA ASP A 98 -2.32 -0.22 -3.24
C ASP A 98 -2.58 0.41 -1.86
N PHE A 99 -3.52 1.36 -1.82
CA PHE A 99 -3.84 2.09 -0.59
C PHE A 99 -4.43 1.19 0.50
N GLU A 100 -5.11 0.10 0.14
CA GLU A 100 -5.69 -0.81 1.13
C GLU A 100 -4.59 -1.56 1.89
N SER A 101 -3.60 -2.09 1.17
CA SER A 101 -2.41 -2.70 1.78
C SER A 101 -1.64 -1.73 2.67
N VAL A 102 -1.44 -0.49 2.21
CA VAL A 102 -0.80 0.57 3.01
C VAL A 102 -1.58 0.83 4.30
N SER A 103 -2.90 1.05 4.19
CA SER A 103 -3.75 1.37 5.34
C SER A 103 -3.71 0.25 6.39
N LYS A 104 -3.74 -1.01 5.93
CA LYS A 104 -3.69 -2.17 6.80
C LYS A 104 -2.36 -2.25 7.56
N ILE A 105 -1.24 -2.07 6.86
CA ILE A 105 0.08 -2.05 7.50
C ILE A 105 0.19 -0.89 8.49
N MET A 106 -0.31 0.30 8.16
CA MET A 106 -0.31 1.42 9.11
C MET A 106 -1.10 1.09 10.39
N GLU A 107 -2.27 0.47 10.26
CA GLU A 107 -3.09 0.05 11.40
C GLU A 107 -2.42 -1.04 12.25
N GLU A 108 -1.75 -2.03 11.64
CA GLU A 108 -0.99 -3.07 12.35
C GLU A 108 0.13 -2.48 13.22
N TYR A 109 0.70 -1.35 12.79
CA TYR A 109 1.69 -0.58 13.54
C TYR A 109 1.04 0.51 14.41
N GLY A 110 -0.27 0.49 14.63
CA GLY A 110 -0.95 1.48 15.48
C GLY A 110 -0.84 2.92 14.97
N VAL A 111 -0.51 3.12 13.69
CA VAL A 111 -0.46 4.42 13.03
C VAL A 111 -1.85 4.76 12.53
N VAL A 112 -2.37 5.90 12.97
CA VAL A 112 -3.73 6.33 12.65
C VAL A 112 -3.69 7.35 11.53
N ILE A 113 -4.27 7.01 10.37
CA ILE A 113 -4.45 7.95 9.26
C ILE A 113 -5.50 8.99 9.66
N ARG A 114 -5.14 10.28 9.61
CA ARG A 114 -6.05 11.41 9.85
C ARG A 114 -6.69 11.90 8.57
N SER A 115 -5.88 12.10 7.53
CA SER A 115 -6.33 12.52 6.20
C SER A 115 -5.40 12.03 5.11
N VAL A 116 -5.97 11.90 3.91
CA VAL A 116 -5.22 11.79 2.67
C VAL A 116 -5.15 13.20 2.08
N ASP A 117 -3.98 13.83 2.17
CA ASP A 117 -3.77 15.22 1.82
C ASP A 117 -3.64 15.43 0.30
N GLU A 118 -3.05 14.46 -0.40
CA GLU A 118 -2.82 14.54 -1.85
C GLU A 118 -2.83 13.14 -2.48
N VAL A 119 -3.40 13.01 -3.68
CA VAL A 119 -3.34 11.79 -4.49
C VAL A 119 -3.00 12.16 -5.94
N SER A 120 -2.06 11.44 -6.53
CA SER A 120 -1.75 11.49 -7.96
C SER A 120 -2.06 10.14 -8.59
N VAL A 121 -2.85 10.13 -9.66
CA VAL A 121 -3.18 8.93 -10.44
C VAL A 121 -2.66 9.05 -11.86
N ARG A 122 -2.34 7.91 -12.48
CA ARG A 122 -1.95 7.84 -13.89
C ARG A 122 -2.83 6.81 -14.60
N LYS A 123 -3.24 7.14 -15.82
CA LYS A 123 -3.85 6.23 -16.78
C LYS A 123 -2.75 5.61 -17.64
N GLU A 124 -2.70 4.30 -17.68
CA GLU A 124 -1.79 3.54 -18.56
C GLU A 124 -2.49 3.16 -19.87
#